data_AF-A0A6P0X1C4-F1
#
_entry.id   AF-A0A6P0X1C4-F1
#
_cell.length_a   1.000
_cell.length_b   1.000
_cell.length_c   1.000
_cell.angle_alpha   90.00
_cell.angle_beta   90.00
_cell.angle_gamma   90.00
#
_symmetry.space_group_name_H-M   'P 1'
#
loop_
_entity.id
_entity.type
_entity.pdbx_description
1 polymer ?
#
loop_
_entity_poly.entity_id
_entity_poly.type
_entity_poly.pdbx_seq_one_letter_code
_entity_poly.pdbx_strand_id
1 'polypeptide(L)'
;MLSFSDLKILEPEQLWQEFSVEEQTEAWQQSQKQAYSNDAACWRAYQNYICLKKFEAWLTTEADIQDRPKVWPEPRELSSFWELVNGSAIALGKMRLLLVPDEALNLQELCVPQEWVDIPEWATDYYLAIQQNMEERWFRVVGYATYAQLKHEGDYDPMDRTYCLAREKLIQDLNVIWLTRELSPSRELAVEGLKALPEAEAVKLLNQLSQPSLYSPRLDVPFVEWGALIANPRWRQQLYQRRTSEVQVSASATASKKWRKLSEWAQEALAAGGQVIDELTGFSSLTPATARGVTATPFKERITFGESVVELIVIFEPKAEQECRVRLKVQPTDGQTTLPPNLRLSAVDESETNREEVKASDASPALELPPLIFDKGERFTVQVSLEGFKPFEQSVEVEVSP
;
A
#
# COMPACT_ATOMS: atom_id res chain seq x y z
N MET A 1 -19.08 11.36 16.63
CA MET A 1 -18.18 10.20 16.79
C MET A 1 -17.80 10.11 18.26
N LEU A 2 -17.75 8.90 18.82
CA LEU A 2 -17.24 8.67 20.17
C LEU A 2 -15.72 8.79 20.13
N SER A 3 -15.10 9.43 21.12
CA SER A 3 -13.64 9.51 21.20
C SER A 3 -13.05 8.15 21.63
N PHE A 4 -11.74 7.93 21.41
CA PHE A 4 -11.04 6.74 21.92
C PHE A 4 -11.27 6.53 23.42
N SER A 5 -11.28 7.60 24.22
CA SER A 5 -11.56 7.51 25.65
C SER A 5 -12.99 7.05 25.94
N ASP A 6 -13.97 7.48 25.16
CA ASP A 6 -15.36 7.03 25.29
C ASP A 6 -15.50 5.54 24.92
N LEU A 7 -14.80 5.10 23.87
CA LEU A 7 -14.80 3.70 23.45
C LEU A 7 -14.17 2.77 24.50
N LYS A 8 -13.09 3.21 25.15
CA LYS A 8 -12.45 2.48 26.27
C LYS A 8 -13.37 2.27 27.46
N ILE A 9 -14.25 3.25 27.73
CA ILE A 9 -15.23 3.18 28.82
C ILE A 9 -16.34 2.17 28.48
N LEU A 10 -16.72 2.05 27.21
CA LEU A 10 -17.79 1.14 26.77
C LEU A 10 -17.36 -0.33 26.79
N GLU A 11 -16.07 -0.61 26.56
CA GLU A 11 -15.52 -1.97 26.44
C GLU A 11 -14.23 -2.11 27.28
N PRO A 12 -14.32 -2.01 28.62
CA PRO A 12 -13.15 -1.91 29.49
C PRO A 12 -12.36 -3.22 29.61
N GLU A 13 -12.96 -4.35 29.26
CA GLU A 13 -12.32 -5.67 29.33
C GLU A 13 -11.46 -5.98 28.10
N GLN A 14 -11.60 -5.19 27.03
CA GLN A 14 -10.79 -5.34 25.83
C GLN A 14 -9.43 -4.66 26.01
N LEU A 15 -8.40 -5.26 25.42
CA LEU A 15 -7.10 -4.62 25.35
C LEU A 15 -7.15 -3.49 24.32
N TRP A 16 -6.82 -2.28 24.74
CA TRP A 16 -6.74 -1.09 23.89
C TRP A 16 -5.34 -0.49 23.94
N GLN A 17 -4.79 -0.19 22.77
CA GLN A 17 -3.45 0.36 22.62
C GLN A 17 -3.49 1.55 21.65
N GLU A 18 -2.88 2.66 22.05
CA GLU A 18 -2.62 3.80 21.18
C GLU A 18 -1.23 3.68 20.58
N PHE A 19 -1.05 4.22 19.38
CA PHE A 19 0.26 4.43 18.78
C PHE A 19 0.49 5.90 18.41
N SER A 20 1.76 6.31 18.44
CA SER A 20 2.18 7.66 18.11
C SER A 20 2.40 7.84 16.60
N VAL A 21 2.58 9.09 16.17
CA VAL A 21 2.91 9.41 14.76
C VAL A 21 4.27 8.83 14.39
N GLU A 22 5.21 8.85 15.33
CA GLU A 22 6.55 8.31 15.15
C GLU A 22 6.50 6.80 14.90
N GLU A 23 5.67 6.07 15.65
CA GLU A 23 5.49 4.63 15.49
C GLU A 23 4.83 4.28 14.15
N GLN A 24 3.85 5.06 13.68
CA GLN A 24 3.30 4.90 12.32
C GLN A 24 4.34 5.19 11.25
N THR A 25 5.12 6.25 11.42
CA THR A 25 6.16 6.65 10.47
C THR A 25 7.24 5.58 10.38
N GLU A 26 7.67 5.03 11.52
CA GLU A 26 8.61 3.92 11.59
C GLU A 26 8.06 2.67 10.91
N ALA A 27 6.82 2.29 11.23
CA ALA A 27 6.15 1.14 10.61
C ALA A 27 6.04 1.29 9.09
N TRP A 28 5.68 2.48 8.61
CA TRP A 28 5.60 2.78 7.19
C TRP A 28 6.97 2.76 6.51
N GLN A 29 7.99 3.36 7.12
CA GLN A 29 9.36 3.26 6.61
C GLN A 29 9.85 1.82 6.55
N GLN A 30 9.47 0.99 7.53
CA GLN A 30 9.86 -0.41 7.55
C GLN A 30 9.17 -1.24 6.46
N SER A 31 7.89 -0.99 6.18
CA SER A 31 7.20 -1.64 5.07
C SER A 31 7.80 -1.22 3.72
N GLN A 32 8.22 0.04 3.58
CA GLN A 32 8.85 0.56 2.36
C GLN A 32 10.30 0.10 2.16
N LYS A 33 11.06 -0.13 3.24
CA LYS A 33 12.43 -0.69 3.16
C LYS A 33 12.44 -2.13 2.64
N GLN A 34 11.35 -2.86 2.83
CA GLN A 34 11.19 -4.22 2.36
C GLN A 34 10.51 -4.18 0.99
N ALA A 35 10.98 -4.99 0.05
CA ALA A 35 10.34 -5.09 -1.25
C ALA A 35 9.05 -5.92 -1.12
N TYR A 36 7.93 -5.37 -1.57
CA TYR A 36 6.64 -6.05 -1.72
C TYR A 36 6.19 -5.97 -3.17
N SER A 37 5.48 -6.98 -3.66
CA SER A 37 5.17 -7.04 -5.09
C SER A 37 4.07 -6.07 -5.54
N ASN A 38 3.26 -5.58 -4.61
CA ASN A 38 2.17 -4.64 -4.86
C ASN A 38 1.81 -3.82 -3.61
N ASP A 39 1.04 -2.76 -3.82
CA ASP A 39 0.60 -1.84 -2.75
C ASP A 39 -0.23 -2.55 -1.68
N ALA A 40 -1.05 -3.54 -2.06
CA ALA A 40 -1.87 -4.29 -1.11
C ALA A 40 -1.01 -5.11 -0.13
N ALA A 41 0.08 -5.72 -0.62
CA ALA A 41 1.06 -6.41 0.21
C ALA A 41 1.84 -5.44 1.10
N CYS A 42 2.24 -4.28 0.58
CA CYS A 42 2.90 -3.24 1.35
C CYS A 42 2.00 -2.69 2.48
N TRP A 43 0.73 -2.43 2.18
CA TRP A 43 -0.26 -1.99 3.16
C TRP A 43 -0.48 -3.05 4.24
N ARG A 44 -0.68 -4.31 3.83
CA ARG A 44 -0.80 -5.45 4.77
C ARG A 44 0.42 -5.57 5.68
N ALA A 45 1.62 -5.42 5.14
CA ALA A 45 2.85 -5.46 5.91
C ALA A 45 2.92 -4.32 6.94
N TYR A 46 2.54 -3.10 6.54
CA TYR A 46 2.45 -1.96 7.44
C TYR A 46 1.50 -2.23 8.62
N GLN A 47 0.28 -2.70 8.32
CA GLN A 47 -0.72 -3.04 9.33
C GLN A 47 -0.25 -4.13 10.29
N ASN A 48 0.31 -5.21 9.74
CA ASN A 48 0.83 -6.30 10.55
C ASN A 48 2.01 -5.85 11.41
N TYR A 49 2.89 -5.01 10.88
CA TYR A 49 4.07 -4.54 11.61
C TYR A 49 3.69 -3.73 12.85
N ILE A 50 2.83 -2.71 12.69
CA ILE A 50 2.45 -1.85 13.82
C ILE A 50 1.66 -2.63 14.88
N CYS A 51 0.74 -3.49 14.45
CA CYS A 51 0.00 -4.39 15.31
C CYS A 51 0.93 -5.32 16.11
N LEU A 52 1.83 -6.02 15.40
CA LEU A 52 2.80 -6.93 15.98
C LEU A 52 3.69 -6.23 17.00
N LYS A 53 4.25 -5.07 16.66
CA LYS A 53 5.18 -4.35 17.53
C LYS A 53 4.53 -3.87 18.82
N LYS A 54 3.33 -3.31 18.72
CA LYS A 54 2.61 -2.85 19.88
C LYS A 54 2.14 -4.00 20.77
N PHE A 55 1.65 -5.07 20.18
CA PHE A 55 1.21 -6.23 20.95
C PHE A 55 2.40 -6.94 21.62
N GLU A 56 3.54 -7.06 20.92
CA GLU A 56 4.80 -7.57 21.49
C GLU A 56 5.26 -6.72 22.69
N ALA A 57 5.20 -5.39 22.56
CA ALA A 57 5.55 -4.47 23.64
C ALA A 57 4.62 -4.65 24.85
N TRP A 58 3.30 -4.72 24.62
CA TRP A 58 2.31 -4.97 25.66
C TRP A 58 2.57 -6.30 26.38
N LEU A 59 2.75 -7.41 25.64
CA LEU A 59 3.07 -8.72 26.23
C LEU A 59 4.33 -8.69 27.12
N THR A 60 5.32 -7.87 26.75
CA THR A 60 6.56 -7.74 27.52
C THR A 60 6.37 -6.99 28.84
N THR A 61 5.32 -6.16 28.93
CA THR A 61 4.98 -5.41 30.15
C THR A 61 4.05 -6.16 31.11
N GLU A 62 3.41 -7.22 30.65
CA GLU A 62 2.46 -7.98 31.47
C GLU A 62 3.15 -8.90 32.47
N ALA A 63 2.85 -8.71 33.76
CA ALA A 63 3.53 -9.39 34.87
C ALA A 63 3.19 -10.89 34.96
N ASP A 64 2.02 -11.28 34.48
CA ASP A 64 1.52 -12.66 34.55
C ASP A 64 2.14 -13.57 33.47
N ILE A 65 2.89 -13.00 32.53
CA ILE A 65 3.50 -13.73 31.42
C ILE A 65 4.97 -14.02 31.73
N GLN A 66 5.24 -15.24 32.18
CA GLN A 66 6.60 -15.68 32.53
C GLN A 66 7.49 -15.92 31.30
N ASP A 67 6.90 -16.25 30.16
CA ASP A 67 7.64 -16.49 28.93
C ASP A 67 7.95 -15.21 28.19
N ARG A 68 9.19 -15.08 27.72
CA ARG A 68 9.54 -13.98 26.83
C ARG A 68 8.83 -14.15 25.48
N PRO A 69 8.03 -13.16 25.01
CA PRO A 69 7.44 -13.19 23.68
C PRO A 69 8.52 -13.27 22.61
N LYS A 70 8.27 -14.11 21.61
CA LYS A 70 9.13 -14.25 20.42
C LYS A 70 8.29 -14.20 19.17
N VAL A 71 8.56 -13.22 18.32
CA VAL A 71 7.94 -13.15 16.99
C VAL A 71 8.22 -14.44 16.21
N TRP A 72 7.18 -14.98 15.57
CA TRP A 72 7.24 -16.13 14.68
C TRP A 72 6.58 -15.79 13.33
N PRO A 73 7.18 -16.12 12.20
CA PRO A 73 8.56 -16.60 12.01
C PRO A 73 9.60 -15.56 12.49
N GLU A 74 10.89 -15.84 12.31
CA GLU A 74 11.92 -14.85 12.65
C GLU A 74 11.71 -13.54 11.87
N PRO A 75 12.05 -12.36 12.46
CA PRO A 75 11.74 -11.06 11.85
C PRO A 75 12.21 -10.87 10.40
N ARG A 76 13.30 -11.53 10.00
CA ARG A 76 13.85 -11.51 8.64
C ARG A 76 13.00 -12.24 7.60
N GLU A 77 12.11 -13.13 8.05
CA GLU A 77 11.24 -13.93 7.19
C GLU A 77 9.84 -13.33 7.08
N LEU A 78 9.46 -12.38 7.94
CA LEU A 78 8.11 -11.80 7.99
C LEU A 78 7.64 -11.26 6.64
N SER A 79 8.52 -10.62 5.87
CA SER A 79 8.16 -10.07 4.57
C SER A 79 7.70 -11.15 3.59
N SER A 80 8.28 -12.35 3.64
CA SER A 80 7.86 -13.48 2.81
C SER A 80 6.47 -14.01 3.17
N PHE A 81 6.00 -13.77 4.40
CA PHE A 81 4.65 -14.10 4.85
C PHE A 81 3.68 -12.97 4.50
N TRP A 82 4.00 -11.74 4.87
CA TRP A 82 3.13 -10.58 4.65
C TRP A 82 2.94 -10.22 3.18
N GLU A 83 3.87 -10.61 2.32
CA GLU A 83 3.67 -10.60 0.87
C GLU A 83 2.42 -11.39 0.46
N LEU A 84 2.11 -12.49 1.15
CA LEU A 84 1.12 -13.48 0.71
C LEU A 84 -0.14 -13.51 1.58
N VAL A 85 0.00 -13.36 2.90
CA VAL A 85 -1.06 -13.67 3.89
C VAL A 85 -1.12 -12.60 4.99
N ASN A 86 -2.32 -12.28 5.46
CA ASN A 86 -2.54 -11.39 6.60
C ASN A 86 -2.32 -12.13 7.91
N GLY A 87 -1.75 -11.46 8.90
CA GLY A 87 -1.57 -11.97 10.25
C GLY A 87 -0.10 -12.16 10.64
N SER A 88 0.16 -12.08 11.94
CA SER A 88 1.49 -12.18 12.52
C SER A 88 1.46 -12.99 13.80
N ALA A 89 2.38 -13.93 13.96
CA ALA A 89 2.36 -14.80 15.13
C ALA A 89 3.42 -14.41 16.17
N ILE A 90 3.08 -14.65 17.43
CA ILE A 90 4.00 -14.55 18.57
C ILE A 90 3.96 -15.87 19.31
N ALA A 91 5.13 -16.46 19.50
CA ALA A 91 5.34 -17.63 20.35
C ALA A 91 5.58 -17.21 21.81
N LEU A 92 4.88 -17.88 22.72
CA LEU A 92 5.02 -17.83 24.17
C LEU A 92 5.28 -19.25 24.67
N GLY A 93 6.57 -19.62 24.72
CA GLY A 93 6.99 -20.98 25.05
C GLY A 93 6.56 -21.97 23.97
N LYS A 94 5.63 -22.87 24.31
CA LYS A 94 5.04 -23.84 23.37
C LYS A 94 3.77 -23.34 22.70
N MET A 95 3.18 -22.27 23.21
CA MET A 95 1.93 -21.69 22.73
C MET A 95 2.23 -20.63 21.67
N ARG A 96 1.34 -20.49 20.68
CA ARG A 96 1.42 -19.46 19.65
C ARG A 96 0.11 -18.67 19.58
N LEU A 97 0.24 -17.35 19.55
CA LEU A 97 -0.85 -16.39 19.33
C LEU A 97 -0.73 -15.87 17.90
N LEU A 98 -1.82 -15.88 17.13
CA LEU A 98 -1.91 -15.17 15.85
C LEU A 98 -2.65 -13.85 16.03
N LEU A 99 -2.05 -12.75 15.62
CA LEU A 99 -2.68 -11.44 15.52
C LEU A 99 -3.22 -11.27 14.10
N VAL A 100 -4.52 -11.01 13.96
CA VAL A 100 -5.16 -10.76 12.65
C VAL A 100 -5.72 -9.34 12.64
N PRO A 101 -5.00 -8.37 12.07
CA PRO A 101 -5.44 -6.98 11.98
C PRO A 101 -6.51 -6.77 10.90
N ASP A 102 -7.48 -5.92 11.21
CA ASP A 102 -8.59 -5.51 10.36
C ASP A 102 -8.98 -4.05 10.63
N GLU A 103 -9.33 -3.30 9.58
CA GLU A 103 -9.70 -1.86 9.62
C GLU A 103 -11.21 -1.60 9.56
N ALA A 104 -12.04 -2.64 9.54
CA ALA A 104 -13.48 -2.51 9.59
C ALA A 104 -13.88 -1.71 10.84
N LEU A 105 -14.60 -0.61 10.64
CA LEU A 105 -15.11 0.25 11.73
C LEU A 105 -15.98 -0.53 12.73
N ASN A 106 -16.62 -1.60 12.26
CA ASN A 106 -17.36 -2.52 13.11
C ASN A 106 -16.95 -3.96 12.77
N LEU A 107 -15.91 -4.45 13.44
CA LEU A 107 -15.44 -5.82 13.26
C LEU A 107 -16.46 -6.80 13.87
N GLN A 108 -17.24 -7.43 12.99
CA GLN A 108 -18.31 -8.38 13.36
C GLN A 108 -17.83 -9.82 13.44
N GLU A 109 -16.72 -10.16 12.79
CA GLU A 109 -16.23 -11.52 12.68
C GLU A 109 -14.70 -11.52 12.70
N LEU A 110 -14.11 -12.59 13.26
CA LEU A 110 -12.71 -12.93 13.08
C LEU A 110 -12.57 -13.78 11.83
N CYS A 111 -11.98 -13.27 10.77
CA CYS A 111 -11.70 -14.03 9.55
C CYS A 111 -10.20 -14.36 9.43
N VAL A 112 -9.87 -15.63 9.58
CA VAL A 112 -8.49 -16.13 9.57
C VAL A 112 -8.18 -16.79 8.23
N PRO A 113 -7.09 -16.41 7.53
CA PRO A 113 -6.64 -17.10 6.32
C PRO A 113 -6.41 -18.59 6.56
N GLN A 114 -6.87 -19.42 5.61
CA GLN A 114 -6.77 -20.88 5.66
C GLN A 114 -5.34 -21.36 5.93
N GLU A 115 -4.32 -20.63 5.48
CA GLU A 115 -2.91 -20.92 5.70
C GLU A 115 -2.54 -21.00 7.18
N TRP A 116 -3.13 -20.16 8.03
CA TRP A 116 -2.87 -20.15 9.46
C TRP A 116 -3.62 -21.23 10.23
N VAL A 117 -4.47 -22.02 9.56
CA VAL A 117 -5.28 -23.07 10.17
C VAL A 117 -4.87 -24.44 9.64
N ASP A 118 -4.73 -24.56 8.33
CA ASP A 118 -4.60 -25.85 7.65
C ASP A 118 -3.14 -26.20 7.28
N ILE A 119 -2.17 -25.31 7.55
CA ILE A 119 -0.74 -25.63 7.46
C ILE A 119 -0.25 -25.99 8.88
N PRO A 120 0.13 -27.25 9.14
CA PRO A 120 0.50 -27.72 10.48
C PRO A 120 1.59 -26.89 11.16
N GLU A 121 2.59 -26.46 10.41
CA GLU A 121 3.70 -25.67 10.95
C GLU A 121 3.29 -24.24 11.33
N TRP A 122 2.21 -23.72 10.72
CA TRP A 122 1.73 -22.34 10.90
C TRP A 122 0.57 -22.25 11.89
N ALA A 123 -0.20 -23.32 12.05
CA ALA A 123 -1.31 -23.38 12.99
C ALA A 123 -0.97 -22.81 14.38
N THR A 124 -1.92 -22.09 14.96
CA THR A 124 -1.73 -21.38 16.23
C THR A 124 -2.75 -21.86 17.26
N ASP A 125 -2.40 -21.78 18.53
CA ASP A 125 -3.31 -22.20 19.60
C ASP A 125 -4.49 -21.23 19.72
N TYR A 126 -4.18 -19.93 19.57
CA TYR A 126 -5.14 -18.84 19.69
C TYR A 126 -5.03 -17.87 18.52
N TYR A 127 -6.19 -17.39 18.07
CA TYR A 127 -6.38 -16.47 16.95
C TYR A 127 -7.08 -15.21 17.46
N LEU A 128 -6.41 -14.07 17.38
CA LEU A 128 -6.89 -12.81 17.96
C LEU A 128 -7.43 -11.90 16.85
N ALA A 129 -8.67 -11.44 17.05
CA ALA A 129 -9.30 -10.43 16.23
C ALA A 129 -8.79 -9.05 16.66
N ILE A 130 -8.01 -8.40 15.80
CA ILE A 130 -7.48 -7.08 16.06
C ILE A 130 -8.21 -6.06 15.19
N GLN A 131 -8.94 -5.14 15.82
CA GLN A 131 -9.49 -4.00 15.11
C GLN A 131 -8.54 -2.82 15.25
N GLN A 132 -8.22 -2.15 14.15
CA GLN A 132 -7.35 -0.99 14.13
C GLN A 132 -7.98 0.20 13.42
N ASN A 133 -7.62 1.40 13.88
CA ASN A 133 -7.93 2.65 13.22
C ASN A 133 -6.61 3.42 13.03
N MET A 134 -6.14 3.49 11.79
CA MET A 134 -4.88 4.18 11.47
C MET A 134 -5.01 5.70 11.54
N GLU A 135 -6.21 6.26 11.34
CA GLU A 135 -6.43 7.71 11.40
C GLU A 135 -6.46 8.20 12.85
N GLU A 136 -7.18 7.48 13.72
CA GLU A 136 -7.29 7.79 15.14
C GLU A 136 -6.15 7.20 15.98
N ARG A 137 -5.29 6.41 15.35
CA ARG A 137 -4.06 5.83 15.89
C ARG A 137 -4.21 4.91 17.09
N TRP A 138 -5.13 3.96 16.97
CA TRP A 138 -5.32 2.94 17.99
C TRP A 138 -5.61 1.57 17.38
N PHE A 139 -5.39 0.53 18.17
CA PHE A 139 -6.01 -0.76 17.94
C PHE A 139 -6.58 -1.34 19.23
N ARG A 140 -7.44 -2.32 19.07
CA ARG A 140 -7.94 -3.13 20.17
C ARG A 140 -8.00 -4.60 19.82
N VAL A 141 -7.96 -5.43 20.84
CA VAL A 141 -8.28 -6.86 20.72
C VAL A 141 -9.77 -7.02 20.98
N VAL A 142 -10.53 -7.36 19.93
CA VAL A 142 -11.98 -7.57 20.03
C VAL A 142 -12.29 -8.86 20.79
N GLY A 143 -11.43 -9.85 20.64
CA GLY A 143 -11.49 -11.14 21.31
C GLY A 143 -10.62 -12.15 20.59
N TYR A 144 -10.70 -13.40 21.02
CA TYR A 144 -9.93 -14.49 20.44
C TYR A 144 -10.76 -15.77 20.28
N ALA A 145 -10.27 -16.66 19.44
CA ALA A 145 -10.75 -18.02 19.28
C ALA A 145 -9.61 -19.01 19.47
N THR A 146 -9.92 -20.20 19.98
CA THR A 146 -9.01 -21.35 19.91
C THR A 146 -9.00 -21.96 18.52
N TYR A 147 -7.95 -22.73 18.18
CA TYR A 147 -7.94 -23.55 16.97
C TYR A 147 -9.21 -24.40 16.81
N ALA A 148 -9.64 -25.08 17.88
CA ALA A 148 -10.80 -25.96 17.84
C ALA A 148 -12.10 -25.18 17.55
N GLN A 149 -12.31 -24.03 18.19
CA GLN A 149 -13.48 -23.18 17.93
C GLN A 149 -13.48 -22.70 16.47
N LEU A 150 -12.35 -22.18 15.98
CA LEU A 150 -12.25 -21.69 14.62
C LEU A 150 -12.50 -22.80 13.59
N LYS A 151 -11.93 -23.99 13.81
CA LYS A 151 -12.00 -25.11 12.87
C LYS A 151 -13.36 -25.83 12.86
N HIS A 152 -14.05 -25.88 13.99
CA HIS A 152 -15.29 -26.66 14.15
C HIS A 152 -16.56 -25.80 14.23
N GLU A 153 -16.45 -24.55 14.67
CA GLU A 153 -17.60 -23.65 14.83
C GLU A 153 -17.54 -22.44 13.88
N GLY A 154 -16.40 -22.20 13.24
CA GLY A 154 -16.22 -21.17 12.22
C GLY A 154 -16.76 -21.60 10.87
N ASP A 155 -17.29 -20.62 10.14
CA ASP A 155 -17.77 -20.79 8.78
C ASP A 155 -16.61 -20.61 7.79
N TYR A 156 -16.37 -21.63 6.96
CA TYR A 156 -15.35 -21.55 5.93
C TYR A 156 -15.89 -20.82 4.70
N ASP A 157 -15.28 -19.69 4.35
CA ASP A 157 -15.53 -18.97 3.11
C ASP A 157 -14.59 -19.47 1.99
N PRO A 158 -15.11 -20.14 0.95
CA PRO A 158 -14.29 -20.63 -0.16
C PRO A 158 -13.84 -19.54 -1.14
N MET A 159 -14.48 -18.36 -1.16
CA MET A 159 -14.09 -17.25 -2.04
C MET A 159 -12.77 -16.66 -1.58
N ASP A 160 -12.67 -16.35 -0.29
CA ASP A 160 -11.47 -15.76 0.30
C ASP A 160 -10.58 -16.79 1.00
N ARG A 161 -10.97 -18.07 1.07
CA ARG A 161 -10.27 -19.14 1.79
C ARG A 161 -9.92 -18.68 3.22
N THR A 162 -10.96 -18.35 3.96
CA THR A 162 -10.87 -17.90 5.36
C THR A 162 -11.83 -18.70 6.22
N TYR A 163 -11.43 -18.98 7.45
CA TYR A 163 -12.35 -19.42 8.50
C TYR A 163 -12.82 -18.19 9.26
N CYS A 164 -14.12 -17.91 9.23
CA CYS A 164 -14.72 -16.77 9.88
C CYS A 164 -15.52 -17.21 11.11
N LEU A 165 -15.35 -16.50 12.22
CA LEU A 165 -16.09 -16.76 13.46
C LEU A 165 -16.71 -15.46 13.97
N ALA A 166 -18.03 -15.47 14.15
CA ALA A 166 -18.78 -14.31 14.63
C ALA A 166 -18.26 -13.80 15.99
N ARG A 167 -18.29 -12.48 16.17
CA ARG A 167 -17.78 -11.77 17.35
C ARG A 167 -18.40 -12.30 18.64
N GLU A 168 -19.66 -12.69 18.62
CA GLU A 168 -20.39 -13.19 19.79
C GLU A 168 -19.85 -14.55 20.28
N LYS A 169 -19.14 -15.29 19.42
CA LYS A 169 -18.47 -16.54 19.77
C LYS A 169 -17.02 -16.35 20.21
N LEU A 170 -16.48 -15.13 20.10
CA LEU A 170 -15.11 -14.83 20.55
C LEU A 170 -15.06 -14.67 22.07
N ILE A 171 -13.98 -15.18 22.65
CA ILE A 171 -13.67 -14.95 24.06
C ILE A 171 -12.98 -13.60 24.16
N GLN A 172 -13.56 -12.65 24.91
CA GLN A 172 -13.07 -11.27 24.94
C GLN A 172 -11.93 -11.08 25.96
N ASP A 173 -12.01 -11.76 27.11
CA ASP A 173 -11.03 -11.62 28.18
C ASP A 173 -9.76 -12.46 27.90
N LEU A 174 -8.66 -11.78 27.57
CA LEU A 174 -7.37 -12.41 27.31
C LEU A 174 -6.78 -13.11 28.53
N ASN A 175 -7.19 -12.76 29.76
CA ASN A 175 -6.69 -13.42 30.97
C ASN A 175 -7.07 -14.91 31.02
N VAL A 176 -8.16 -15.28 30.34
CA VAL A 176 -8.58 -16.67 30.19
C VAL A 176 -7.51 -17.51 29.48
N ILE A 177 -6.72 -16.93 28.57
CA ILE A 177 -5.60 -17.61 27.90
C ILE A 177 -4.55 -18.02 28.94
N TRP A 178 -4.16 -17.09 29.82
CA TRP A 178 -3.13 -17.30 30.84
C TRP A 178 -3.57 -18.33 31.87
N LEU A 179 -4.80 -18.19 32.36
CA LEU A 179 -5.40 -19.13 33.31
C LEU A 179 -5.48 -20.55 32.73
N THR A 180 -5.96 -20.68 31.48
CA THR A 180 -6.08 -21.99 30.81
C THR A 180 -4.72 -22.68 30.68
N ARG A 181 -3.69 -21.89 30.38
CA ARG A 181 -2.32 -22.38 30.24
C ARG A 181 -1.72 -22.88 31.56
N GLU A 182 -2.02 -22.23 32.69
CA GLU A 182 -1.57 -22.70 34.01
C GLU A 182 -2.27 -24.00 34.42
N LEU A 183 -3.57 -24.11 34.09
CA LEU A 183 -4.40 -25.24 34.48
C LEU A 183 -4.24 -26.46 33.56
N SER A 184 -3.82 -26.25 32.30
CA SER A 184 -3.69 -27.30 31.30
C SER A 184 -2.44 -27.12 30.45
N PRO A 185 -1.47 -28.06 30.48
CA PRO A 185 -0.30 -27.97 29.63
C PRO A 185 -0.70 -28.04 28.14
N SER A 186 -0.14 -27.12 27.35
CA SER A 186 -0.40 -27.02 25.90
C SER A 186 -0.27 -28.37 25.20
N ARG A 187 -1.30 -28.74 24.46
CA ARG A 187 -1.35 -29.97 23.67
C ARG A 187 -0.92 -29.65 22.24
N GLU A 188 -0.17 -30.54 21.61
CA GLU A 188 0.11 -30.43 20.18
C GLU A 188 -1.20 -30.41 19.39
N LEU A 189 -1.34 -29.42 18.50
CA LEU A 189 -2.49 -29.30 17.63
C LEU A 189 -2.50 -30.47 16.63
N ALA A 190 -3.60 -31.20 16.59
CA ALA A 190 -3.82 -32.25 15.61
C ALA A 190 -4.29 -31.64 14.29
N VAL A 191 -3.35 -31.11 13.52
CA VAL A 191 -3.60 -30.56 12.17
C VAL A 191 -3.26 -31.63 11.14
N GLU A 192 -4.13 -31.81 10.15
CA GLU A 192 -3.88 -32.78 9.07
C GLU A 192 -2.68 -32.35 8.22
N GLY A 193 -1.77 -33.30 7.98
CA GLY A 193 -0.58 -33.05 7.18
C GLY A 193 -0.91 -32.77 5.71
N LEU A 194 -0.24 -31.77 5.13
CA LEU A 194 -0.35 -31.49 3.70
C LEU A 194 0.33 -32.57 2.87
N LYS A 195 -0.23 -32.82 1.68
CA LYS A 195 0.39 -33.72 0.70
C LYS A 195 1.71 -33.12 0.23
N ALA A 196 2.77 -33.92 0.24
CA ALA A 196 4.07 -33.50 -0.26
C ALA A 196 3.98 -33.10 -1.74
N LEU A 197 4.51 -31.91 -2.05
CA LEU A 197 4.58 -31.37 -3.40
C LEU A 197 5.90 -31.82 -4.07
N PRO A 198 5.86 -32.49 -5.24
CA PRO A 198 7.07 -32.83 -5.98
C PRO A 198 7.84 -31.58 -6.41
N GLU A 199 9.17 -31.63 -6.39
CA GLU A 199 10.01 -30.47 -6.74
C GLU A 199 9.74 -29.93 -8.15
N ALA A 200 9.51 -30.79 -9.14
CA ALA A 200 9.17 -30.38 -10.50
C ALA A 200 7.85 -29.58 -10.56
N GLU A 201 6.87 -29.94 -9.73
CA GLU A 201 5.59 -29.25 -9.62
C GLU A 201 5.73 -27.93 -8.87
N ALA A 202 6.53 -27.91 -7.79
CA ALA A 202 6.87 -26.69 -7.08
C ALA A 202 7.56 -25.66 -8.00
N VAL A 203 8.52 -26.08 -8.83
CA VAL A 203 9.18 -25.17 -9.80
C VAL A 203 8.18 -24.61 -10.81
N LYS A 204 7.25 -25.43 -11.31
CA LYS A 204 6.18 -24.96 -12.20
C LYS A 204 5.30 -23.91 -11.54
N LEU A 205 4.85 -24.18 -10.30
CA LEU A 205 4.04 -23.23 -9.53
C LEU A 205 4.80 -21.94 -9.23
N LEU A 206 6.09 -22.01 -8.88
CA LEU A 206 6.92 -20.84 -8.66
C LEU A 206 7.04 -19.95 -9.89
N ASN A 207 7.08 -20.51 -11.10
CA ASN A 207 7.10 -19.74 -12.35
C ASN A 207 5.73 -19.10 -12.66
N GLN A 208 4.65 -19.80 -12.33
CA GLN A 208 3.28 -19.33 -12.56
C GLN A 208 2.89 -18.22 -11.58
N LEU A 209 3.16 -18.41 -10.29
CA LEU A 209 2.72 -17.52 -9.20
C LEU A 209 3.67 -16.34 -8.98
N SER A 210 4.83 -16.33 -9.65
CA SER A 210 5.75 -15.19 -9.58
C SER A 210 5.33 -14.01 -10.44
N GLN A 211 4.35 -14.19 -11.34
CA GLN A 211 3.97 -13.15 -12.30
C GLN A 211 3.40 -11.90 -11.58
N PRO A 212 3.67 -10.68 -12.11
CA PRO A 212 3.18 -9.44 -11.53
C PRO A 212 1.66 -9.43 -11.43
N SER A 213 1.16 -9.02 -10.27
CA SER A 213 -0.28 -9.00 -9.96
C SER A 213 -0.56 -7.93 -8.91
N LEU A 214 -1.73 -7.31 -9.02
CA LEU A 214 -2.20 -6.31 -8.05
C LEU A 214 -2.53 -6.91 -6.67
N TYR A 215 -2.64 -8.24 -6.60
CA TYR A 215 -3.11 -8.97 -5.43
C TYR A 215 -2.22 -10.19 -5.13
N SER A 216 -2.47 -10.83 -3.98
CA SER A 216 -1.79 -12.07 -3.60
C SER A 216 -2.20 -13.24 -4.50
N PRO A 217 -1.27 -14.13 -4.90
CA PRO A 217 -1.57 -15.29 -5.76
C PRO A 217 -2.24 -16.45 -5.00
N ARG A 218 -2.63 -16.23 -3.73
CA ARG A 218 -3.23 -17.23 -2.83
C ARG A 218 -4.39 -18.02 -3.46
N LEU A 219 -5.18 -17.37 -4.30
CA LEU A 219 -6.42 -17.94 -4.84
C LEU A 219 -6.26 -18.54 -6.24
N ASP A 220 -5.09 -18.39 -6.88
CA ASP A 220 -4.87 -18.75 -8.28
C ASP A 220 -4.75 -20.26 -8.53
N VAL A 221 -4.44 -21.03 -7.48
CA VAL A 221 -4.26 -22.50 -7.53
C VAL A 221 -4.97 -23.16 -6.35
N PRO A 222 -5.28 -24.47 -6.40
CA PRO A 222 -5.90 -25.19 -5.29
C PRO A 222 -5.10 -25.09 -3.98
N PHE A 223 -5.79 -25.05 -2.84
CA PHE A 223 -5.13 -24.86 -1.53
C PHE A 223 -4.08 -25.95 -1.22
N VAL A 224 -4.30 -27.19 -1.65
CA VAL A 224 -3.34 -28.28 -1.38
C VAL A 224 -1.98 -27.99 -2.03
N GLU A 225 -1.97 -27.48 -3.26
CA GLU A 225 -0.75 -27.09 -3.98
C GLU A 225 -0.14 -25.82 -3.37
N TRP A 226 -0.99 -24.81 -3.12
CA TRP A 226 -0.60 -23.54 -2.52
C TRP A 226 0.02 -23.71 -1.14
N GLY A 227 -0.70 -24.36 -0.23
CA GLY A 227 -0.29 -24.62 1.15
C GLY A 227 1.01 -25.41 1.19
N ALA A 228 1.14 -26.47 0.39
CA ALA A 228 2.37 -27.26 0.33
C ALA A 228 3.56 -26.45 -0.21
N LEU A 229 3.32 -25.53 -1.15
CA LEU A 229 4.34 -24.63 -1.68
C LEU A 229 4.85 -23.65 -0.60
N ILE A 230 3.95 -22.95 0.08
CA ILE A 230 4.33 -21.89 1.03
C ILE A 230 4.72 -22.43 2.41
N ALA A 231 4.29 -23.63 2.78
CA ALA A 231 4.73 -24.30 4.00
C ALA A 231 6.24 -24.54 3.97
N ASN A 232 6.79 -24.86 2.79
CA ASN A 232 8.23 -25.01 2.59
C ASN A 232 8.94 -23.63 2.60
N PRO A 233 9.81 -23.34 3.59
CA PRO A 233 10.46 -22.03 3.71
C PRO A 233 11.30 -21.67 2.48
N ARG A 234 11.94 -22.65 1.84
CA ARG A 234 12.78 -22.42 0.67
C ARG A 234 11.95 -21.98 -0.53
N TRP A 235 10.81 -22.61 -0.77
CA TRP A 235 9.94 -22.26 -1.90
C TRP A 235 9.19 -20.95 -1.64
N ARG A 236 8.68 -20.74 -0.42
CA ARG A 236 8.09 -19.44 -0.03
C ARG A 236 9.07 -18.29 -0.24
N GLN A 237 10.32 -18.45 0.21
CA GLN A 237 11.36 -17.44 0.02
C GLN A 237 11.68 -17.22 -1.47
N GLN A 238 11.74 -18.28 -2.28
CA GLN A 238 11.93 -18.14 -3.72
C GLN A 238 10.75 -17.44 -4.40
N LEU A 239 9.51 -17.73 -4.00
CA LEU A 239 8.32 -17.06 -4.52
C LEU A 239 8.37 -15.56 -4.19
N TYR A 240 8.57 -15.23 -2.91
CA TYR A 240 8.76 -13.87 -2.44
C TYR A 240 9.86 -13.17 -3.23
N GLN A 241 11.05 -13.78 -3.34
CA GLN A 241 12.16 -13.23 -4.09
C GLN A 241 11.82 -13.02 -5.56
N ARG A 242 11.15 -13.93 -6.26
CA ARG A 242 10.84 -13.73 -7.68
C ARG A 242 9.82 -12.61 -7.89
N ARG A 243 8.76 -12.59 -7.08
CA ARG A 243 7.73 -11.55 -7.10
C ARG A 243 8.30 -10.17 -6.78
N THR A 244 9.26 -10.12 -5.86
CA THR A 244 9.90 -8.87 -5.44
C THR A 244 11.16 -8.54 -6.23
N SER A 245 11.79 -9.49 -6.92
CA SER A 245 12.95 -9.28 -7.78
C SER A 245 12.55 -8.73 -9.13
N GLU A 246 11.36 -9.06 -9.64
CA GLU A 246 10.77 -8.27 -10.71
C GLU A 246 10.55 -6.85 -10.22
N VAL A 247 10.13 -6.65 -8.97
CA VAL A 247 10.11 -5.36 -8.23
C VAL A 247 11.50 -4.85 -7.81
N GLN A 248 12.62 -5.58 -7.99
CA GLN A 248 13.98 -5.07 -7.72
C GLN A 248 14.74 -4.75 -9.00
N VAL A 249 14.45 -5.47 -10.08
CA VAL A 249 14.66 -4.98 -11.45
C VAL A 249 13.74 -3.77 -11.71
N SER A 250 12.60 -3.67 -11.00
CA SER A 250 11.73 -2.48 -10.91
C SER A 250 11.79 -1.66 -9.60
N ALA A 251 12.82 -1.86 -8.77
CA ALA A 251 13.26 -0.88 -7.75
C ALA A 251 14.55 -0.19 -8.18
N SER A 252 15.20 -0.74 -9.23
CA SER A 252 16.04 0.00 -10.16
C SER A 252 15.27 0.42 -11.44
N ALA A 253 13.97 0.14 -11.53
CA ALA A 253 13.11 0.64 -12.60
C ALA A 253 11.77 1.09 -12.03
N THR A 254 11.69 2.37 -11.71
CA THR A 254 10.58 3.25 -12.06
C THR A 254 9.54 2.51 -12.90
N ALA A 255 8.36 2.25 -12.32
CA ALA A 255 7.19 1.62 -12.95
C ALA A 255 7.24 1.80 -14.46
N SER A 256 7.62 0.77 -15.24
CA SER A 256 8.12 0.89 -16.63
C SER A 256 7.52 2.11 -17.31
N LYS A 257 8.21 3.25 -17.12
CA LYS A 257 7.55 4.54 -17.27
C LYS A 257 7.41 4.68 -18.76
N LYS A 258 6.18 4.53 -19.26
CA LYS A 258 5.95 4.61 -20.69
C LYS A 258 6.13 6.08 -21.06
N TRP A 259 7.38 6.44 -21.35
CA TRP A 259 7.77 7.76 -21.78
C TRP A 259 7.05 8.03 -23.08
N ARG A 260 6.15 9.01 -23.02
CA ARG A 260 5.46 9.48 -24.21
C ARG A 260 6.33 10.53 -24.85
N LYS A 261 6.43 10.48 -26.18
CA LYS A 261 7.01 11.61 -26.89
C LYS A 261 6.15 12.83 -26.63
N LEU A 262 6.82 13.96 -26.41
CA LEU A 262 6.14 15.22 -26.20
C LEU A 262 5.10 15.53 -27.30
N SER A 263 5.48 15.29 -28.56
CA SER A 263 4.62 15.48 -29.72
C SER A 263 3.36 14.60 -29.68
N GLU A 264 3.48 13.35 -29.22
CA GLU A 264 2.36 12.39 -29.08
C GLU A 264 1.41 12.81 -27.96
N TRP A 265 1.94 13.29 -26.83
CA TRP A 265 1.11 13.78 -25.72
C TRP A 265 0.30 15.01 -26.14
N ALA A 266 0.92 15.97 -26.83
CA ALA A 266 0.23 17.15 -27.35
C ALA A 266 -0.89 16.78 -28.35
N GLN A 267 -0.61 15.86 -29.29
CA GLN A 267 -1.58 15.42 -30.29
C GLN A 267 -2.78 14.70 -29.68
N GLU A 268 -2.57 13.87 -28.66
CA GLU A 268 -3.66 13.17 -27.98
C GLU A 268 -4.49 14.07 -27.07
N ALA A 269 -3.84 15.00 -26.35
CA ALA A 269 -4.56 16.00 -25.57
C ALA A 269 -5.49 16.82 -26.48
N LEU A 270 -5.04 17.17 -27.69
CA LEU A 270 -5.85 17.82 -28.73
C LEU A 270 -6.98 16.91 -29.25
N ALA A 271 -6.69 15.63 -29.50
CA ALA A 271 -7.69 14.66 -29.96
C ALA A 271 -8.76 14.34 -28.90
N ALA A 272 -8.42 14.43 -27.61
CA ALA A 272 -9.30 14.20 -26.47
C ALA A 272 -10.14 15.44 -26.08
N GLY A 273 -10.15 16.48 -26.92
CA GLY A 273 -10.94 17.70 -26.70
C GLY A 273 -10.17 18.89 -26.14
N GLY A 274 -8.83 18.81 -26.05
CA GLY A 274 -7.95 19.94 -25.79
C GLY A 274 -7.99 20.97 -26.93
N GLN A 275 -7.76 22.24 -26.60
CA GLN A 275 -7.74 23.33 -27.58
C GLN A 275 -6.32 23.85 -27.78
N VAL A 276 -5.93 24.09 -29.04
CA VAL A 276 -4.76 24.92 -29.37
C VAL A 276 -5.10 26.34 -28.93
N ILE A 277 -4.23 26.96 -28.14
CA ILE A 277 -4.41 28.34 -27.70
C ILE A 277 -3.73 29.27 -28.72
N ASP A 278 -4.49 29.89 -29.61
CA ASP A 278 -3.96 30.91 -30.54
C ASP A 278 -3.64 32.25 -29.85
N GLU A 279 -4.22 32.54 -28.67
CA GLU A 279 -3.95 33.75 -27.89
C GLU A 279 -3.63 33.41 -26.42
N LEU A 280 -2.36 33.49 -26.05
CA LEU A 280 -1.84 33.26 -24.69
C LEU A 280 -2.21 34.41 -23.73
N THR A 281 -3.49 34.57 -23.41
CA THR A 281 -3.89 35.46 -22.31
C THR A 281 -3.65 34.75 -20.98
N GLY A 282 -2.66 35.20 -20.20
CA GLY A 282 -2.47 34.74 -18.82
C GLY A 282 -1.05 34.41 -18.38
N PHE A 283 -0.05 34.58 -19.25
CA PHE A 283 1.34 34.70 -18.82
C PHE A 283 1.66 36.19 -18.65
N SER A 284 1.76 36.65 -17.41
CA SER A 284 2.29 37.99 -17.16
C SER A 284 3.72 38.03 -17.71
N SER A 285 3.95 38.92 -18.68
CA SER A 285 5.18 39.18 -19.43
C SER A 285 5.65 38.08 -20.41
N LEU A 286 4.98 37.99 -21.57
CA LEU A 286 5.67 37.65 -22.81
C LEU A 286 6.10 38.97 -23.48
N THR A 287 7.39 39.32 -23.39
CA THR A 287 7.97 40.22 -24.39
C THR A 287 7.98 39.45 -25.72
N PRO A 288 7.47 40.02 -26.82
CA PRO A 288 7.50 39.35 -28.10
C PRO A 288 8.93 39.36 -28.62
N ALA A 289 9.68 38.31 -28.35
CA ALA A 289 10.92 38.03 -29.07
C ALA A 289 10.54 37.40 -30.42
N THR A 290 10.08 38.23 -31.35
CA THR A 290 10.17 37.93 -32.78
C THR A 290 11.65 37.86 -33.16
N ALA A 291 12.26 36.69 -32.99
CA ALA A 291 13.52 36.36 -33.62
C ALA A 291 13.62 34.84 -33.75
N ARG A 292 13.51 34.37 -35.01
CA ARG A 292 13.60 32.97 -35.47
C ARG A 292 12.39 32.12 -35.13
N GLY A 293 11.34 32.24 -35.95
CA GLY A 293 10.56 31.14 -36.57
C GLY A 293 10.09 29.92 -35.78
N VAL A 294 10.27 29.85 -34.47
CA VAL A 294 9.95 28.69 -33.65
C VAL A 294 8.65 28.99 -32.92
N THR A 295 7.56 28.43 -33.41
CA THR A 295 6.23 28.55 -32.79
C THR A 295 6.17 27.68 -31.53
N ALA A 296 5.97 28.32 -30.37
CA ALA A 296 5.61 27.63 -29.15
C ALA A 296 4.27 26.89 -29.37
N THR A 297 4.16 25.66 -28.88
CA THR A 297 2.92 24.86 -29.04
C THR A 297 2.25 24.69 -27.68
N PRO A 298 1.37 25.63 -27.27
CA PRO A 298 0.62 25.49 -26.03
C PRO A 298 -0.55 24.52 -26.22
N PHE A 299 -0.74 23.60 -25.27
CA PHE A 299 -1.96 22.80 -25.20
C PHE A 299 -2.48 22.72 -23.76
N LYS A 300 -3.74 22.30 -23.63
CA LYS A 300 -4.43 22.13 -22.36
C LYS A 300 -4.89 20.70 -22.15
N GLU A 301 -4.79 20.22 -20.92
CA GLU A 301 -5.35 18.96 -20.49
C GLU A 301 -6.29 19.17 -19.30
N ARG A 302 -7.50 18.61 -19.40
CA ARG A 302 -8.55 18.77 -18.39
C ARG A 302 -8.45 17.61 -17.40
N ILE A 303 -8.29 17.93 -16.11
CA ILE A 303 -8.10 16.96 -15.03
C ILE A 303 -9.29 17.06 -14.07
N THR A 304 -9.88 15.92 -13.74
CA THR A 304 -11.07 15.83 -12.87
C THR A 304 -10.73 15.10 -11.57
N PHE A 305 -10.97 15.77 -10.45
CA PHE A 305 -10.83 15.24 -9.08
C PHE A 305 -12.21 15.27 -8.39
N GLY A 306 -12.97 14.18 -8.50
CA GLY A 306 -14.35 14.14 -8.02
C GLY A 306 -15.21 15.18 -8.74
N GLU A 307 -15.76 16.14 -8.01
CA GLU A 307 -16.54 17.26 -8.55
C GLU A 307 -15.68 18.48 -8.96
N SER A 308 -14.40 18.49 -8.60
CA SER A 308 -13.47 19.57 -8.94
C SER A 308 -12.80 19.32 -10.29
N VAL A 309 -12.73 20.35 -11.13
CA VAL A 309 -12.11 20.27 -12.45
C VAL A 309 -11.09 21.39 -12.63
N VAL A 310 -9.88 21.02 -13.01
CA VAL A 310 -8.77 21.94 -13.28
C VAL A 310 -8.19 21.74 -14.68
N GLU A 311 -7.57 22.78 -15.22
CA GLU A 311 -6.87 22.76 -16.51
C GLU A 311 -5.36 22.84 -16.28
N LEU A 312 -4.64 21.83 -16.76
CA LEU A 312 -3.18 21.88 -16.90
C LEU A 312 -2.85 22.50 -18.26
N ILE A 313 -2.19 23.65 -18.25
CA ILE A 313 -1.60 24.30 -19.42
C ILE A 313 -0.13 23.92 -19.49
N VAL A 314 0.28 23.48 -20.67
CA VAL A 314 1.66 23.11 -20.94
C VAL A 314 2.16 23.89 -22.15
N ILE A 315 3.29 24.58 -22.01
CA ILE A 315 3.91 25.35 -23.08
C ILE A 315 5.34 24.89 -23.29
N PHE A 316 5.65 24.61 -24.55
CA PHE A 316 6.98 24.27 -25.03
C PHE A 316 7.51 25.41 -25.88
N GLU A 317 8.61 25.99 -25.44
CA GLU A 317 9.33 27.08 -26.11
C GLU A 317 10.73 26.56 -26.49
N PRO A 318 10.93 26.05 -27.72
CA PRO A 318 12.27 25.70 -28.16
C PRO A 318 13.13 26.97 -28.23
N LYS A 319 14.31 26.93 -27.60
CA LYS A 319 15.24 28.07 -27.54
C LYS A 319 16.43 27.91 -28.48
N ALA A 320 16.90 26.68 -28.67
CA ALA A 320 18.03 26.31 -29.52
C ALA A 320 17.81 24.89 -30.07
N GLU A 321 18.68 24.41 -30.98
CA GLU A 321 18.54 23.08 -31.60
C GLU A 321 18.48 21.91 -30.61
N GLN A 322 19.00 22.10 -29.38
CA GLN A 322 19.04 21.08 -28.34
C GLN A 322 18.33 21.48 -27.05
N GLU A 323 17.87 22.74 -26.88
CA GLU A 323 17.30 23.24 -25.62
C GLU A 323 15.83 23.63 -25.79
N CYS A 324 14.96 23.11 -24.93
CA CYS A 324 13.55 23.45 -24.84
C CYS A 324 13.21 23.97 -23.45
N ARG A 325 12.53 25.12 -23.37
CA ARG A 325 11.92 25.58 -22.13
C ARG A 325 10.50 25.03 -22.03
N VAL A 326 10.15 24.50 -20.86
CA VAL A 326 8.82 23.99 -20.54
C VAL A 326 8.21 24.84 -19.43
N ARG A 327 6.97 25.28 -19.65
CA ARG A 327 6.17 25.98 -18.65
C ARG A 327 4.93 25.18 -18.32
N LEU A 328 4.71 24.95 -17.02
CA LEU A 328 3.60 24.18 -16.49
C LEU A 328 2.76 25.09 -15.60
N LYS A 329 1.48 25.22 -15.93
CA LYS A 329 0.54 26.04 -15.17
C LYS A 329 -0.77 25.29 -14.97
N VAL A 330 -1.33 25.31 -13.77
CA VAL A 330 -2.66 24.80 -13.48
C VAL A 330 -3.60 25.96 -13.15
N GLN A 331 -4.79 25.97 -13.76
CA GLN A 331 -5.81 26.99 -13.54
C GLN A 331 -7.20 26.37 -13.34
N PRO A 332 -8.13 27.07 -12.66
CA PRO A 332 -9.52 26.63 -12.53
C PRO A 332 -10.24 26.61 -13.88
N THR A 333 -11.36 25.87 -13.95
CA THR A 333 -12.20 25.76 -15.15
C THR A 333 -13.64 26.21 -14.87
N ASP A 334 -14.47 26.28 -15.92
CA ASP A 334 -15.92 26.44 -15.83
C ASP A 334 -16.40 27.67 -15.00
N GLY A 335 -15.67 28.79 -15.10
CA GLY A 335 -16.04 30.06 -14.45
C GLY A 335 -15.61 30.19 -12.98
N GLN A 336 -14.90 29.20 -12.43
CA GLN A 336 -14.28 29.30 -11.11
C GLN A 336 -13.08 30.26 -11.14
N THR A 337 -12.86 30.98 -10.03
CA THR A 337 -11.77 31.98 -9.90
C THR A 337 -10.61 31.50 -9.04
N THR A 338 -10.76 30.36 -8.35
CA THR A 338 -9.79 29.82 -7.40
C THR A 338 -9.62 28.32 -7.57
N LEU A 339 -8.41 27.82 -7.37
CA LEU A 339 -8.11 26.40 -7.37
C LEU A 339 -8.62 25.73 -6.09
N PRO A 340 -8.89 24.42 -6.13
CA PRO A 340 -9.16 23.65 -4.92
C PRO A 340 -8.03 23.81 -3.89
N PRO A 341 -8.35 23.94 -2.59
CA PRO A 341 -7.34 24.03 -1.55
C PRO A 341 -6.48 22.76 -1.53
N ASN A 342 -5.21 22.90 -1.16
CA ASN A 342 -4.23 21.81 -1.14
C ASN A 342 -3.87 21.16 -2.48
N LEU A 343 -4.35 21.67 -3.61
CA LEU A 343 -3.89 21.22 -4.93
C LEU A 343 -2.37 21.44 -5.07
N ARG A 344 -1.65 20.46 -5.61
CA ARG A 344 -0.20 20.58 -5.87
C ARG A 344 0.08 20.34 -7.35
N LEU A 345 1.03 21.10 -7.87
CA LEU A 345 1.64 20.90 -9.18
C LEU A 345 3.13 20.64 -8.96
N SER A 346 3.64 19.54 -9.51
CA SER A 346 5.07 19.23 -9.47
C SER A 346 5.60 18.70 -10.79
N ALA A 347 6.90 18.92 -11.02
CA ALA A 347 7.67 18.31 -12.09
C ALA A 347 8.89 17.61 -11.50
N VAL A 348 9.13 16.38 -11.94
CA VAL A 348 10.21 15.52 -11.46
C VAL A 348 11.03 15.00 -12.64
N ASP A 349 12.35 15.08 -12.57
CA ASP A 349 13.25 14.51 -13.59
C ASP A 349 13.24 12.97 -13.61
N GLU A 350 13.85 12.36 -14.63
CA GLU A 350 13.92 10.90 -14.79
C GLU A 350 14.60 10.18 -13.61
N SER A 351 15.60 10.83 -12.99
CA SER A 351 16.32 10.30 -11.84
C SER A 351 15.59 10.50 -10.50
N GLU A 352 14.44 11.18 -10.50
CA GLU A 352 13.67 11.57 -9.31
C GLU A 352 14.47 12.39 -8.28
N THR A 353 15.57 12.97 -8.72
CA THR A 353 16.51 13.73 -7.90
C THR A 353 16.15 15.21 -7.83
N ASN A 354 15.60 15.75 -8.92
CA ASN A 354 15.19 17.14 -8.98
C ASN A 354 13.66 17.21 -9.09
N ARG A 355 13.05 17.79 -8.06
CA ARG A 355 11.61 18.00 -7.95
C ARG A 355 11.33 19.47 -7.70
N GLU A 356 10.62 20.08 -8.63
CA GLU A 356 10.03 21.40 -8.46
C GLU A 356 8.54 21.21 -8.10
N GLU A 357 8.08 21.83 -7.01
CA GLU A 357 6.70 21.70 -6.53
C GLU A 357 6.15 23.04 -6.06
N VAL A 358 4.90 23.32 -6.40
CA VAL A 358 4.11 24.43 -5.87
C VAL A 358 2.76 23.91 -5.36
N LYS A 359 2.26 24.51 -4.28
CA LYS A 359 1.00 24.13 -3.62
C LYS A 359 0.03 25.31 -3.56
N ALA A 360 -1.24 25.06 -3.86
CA ALA A 360 -2.32 26.04 -3.79
C ALA A 360 -2.72 26.30 -2.33
N SER A 361 -2.93 27.57 -2.02
CA SER A 361 -3.67 28.03 -0.84
C SER A 361 -5.14 28.25 -1.19
N ASP A 362 -5.99 28.49 -0.17
CA ASP A 362 -7.45 28.63 -0.28
C ASP A 362 -7.95 29.72 -1.25
N ALA A 363 -7.06 30.57 -1.78
CA ALA A 363 -7.38 31.66 -2.70
C ALA A 363 -6.47 31.71 -3.94
N SER A 364 -5.72 30.64 -4.26
CA SER A 364 -4.80 30.65 -5.41
C SER A 364 -5.57 30.67 -6.74
N PRO A 365 -5.43 31.72 -7.58
CA PRO A 365 -6.12 31.78 -8.88
C PRO A 365 -5.45 30.89 -9.95
N ALA A 366 -4.19 30.51 -9.74
CA ALA A 366 -3.44 29.57 -10.56
C ALA A 366 -2.19 29.09 -9.80
N LEU A 367 -1.61 27.98 -10.24
CA LEU A 367 -0.27 27.52 -9.87
C LEU A 367 0.60 27.50 -11.12
N GLU A 368 1.82 28.03 -11.04
CA GLU A 368 2.81 27.95 -12.12
C GLU A 368 4.15 27.53 -11.52
N LEU A 369 4.80 26.54 -12.12
CA LEU A 369 6.18 26.17 -11.76
C LEU A 369 7.17 27.20 -12.33
N PRO A 370 8.33 27.41 -11.69
CA PRO A 370 9.43 28.11 -12.32
C PRO A 370 9.73 27.53 -13.72
N PRO A 371 10.15 28.34 -14.71
CA PRO A 371 10.44 27.84 -16.04
C PRO A 371 11.48 26.72 -16.00
N LEU A 372 11.10 25.54 -16.49
CA LEU A 372 11.97 24.37 -16.56
C LEU A 372 12.72 24.41 -17.89
N ILE A 373 13.99 24.02 -17.86
CA ILE A 373 14.86 23.96 -19.05
C ILE A 373 15.28 22.51 -19.21
N PHE A 374 15.02 21.96 -20.39
CA PHE A 374 15.38 20.60 -20.73
C PHE A 374 16.16 20.54 -22.04
N ASP A 375 17.16 19.68 -22.08
CA ASP A 375 17.83 19.31 -23.32
C ASP A 375 17.02 18.25 -24.08
N LYS A 376 17.26 18.13 -25.39
CA LYS A 376 16.60 17.14 -26.24
C LYS A 376 16.87 15.72 -25.73
N GLY A 377 15.80 14.94 -25.56
CA GLY A 377 15.85 13.57 -25.05
C GLY A 377 15.81 13.48 -23.53
N GLU A 378 15.86 14.61 -22.81
CA GLU A 378 15.61 14.60 -21.37
C GLU A 378 14.15 14.28 -21.07
N ARG A 379 13.95 13.72 -19.89
CA ARG A 379 12.71 13.08 -19.46
C ARG A 379 12.28 13.64 -18.12
N PHE A 380 11.00 13.97 -18.04
CA PHE A 380 10.41 14.48 -16.82
C PHE A 380 8.96 14.03 -16.67
N THR A 381 8.43 14.17 -15.47
CA THR A 381 7.06 13.77 -15.12
C THR A 381 6.36 14.95 -14.51
N VAL A 382 5.24 15.32 -15.11
CA VAL A 382 4.31 16.26 -14.50
C VAL A 382 3.34 15.48 -13.61
N GLN A 383 3.09 16.02 -12.41
CA GLN A 383 2.11 15.49 -11.48
C GLN A 383 1.19 16.62 -10.99
N VAL A 384 -0.11 16.37 -11.02
CA VAL A 384 -1.12 17.23 -10.39
C VAL A 384 -1.84 16.38 -9.35
N SER A 385 -1.80 16.80 -8.08
CA SER A 385 -2.39 16.03 -6.98
C SER A 385 -3.33 16.87 -6.14
N LEU A 386 -4.40 16.25 -5.66
CA LEU A 386 -5.35 16.80 -4.71
C LEU A 386 -5.53 15.79 -3.57
N GLU A 387 -5.52 16.28 -2.33
CA GLU A 387 -5.67 15.45 -1.14
C GLU A 387 -6.94 14.59 -1.19
N GLY A 388 -6.81 13.30 -0.89
CA GLY A 388 -7.92 12.34 -0.97
C GLY A 388 -8.26 11.81 -2.37
N PHE A 389 -7.55 12.24 -3.42
CA PHE A 389 -7.74 11.74 -4.78
C PHE A 389 -6.46 11.13 -5.37
N LYS A 390 -6.63 10.19 -6.31
CA LYS A 390 -5.52 9.65 -7.09
C LYS A 390 -4.86 10.80 -7.89
N PRO A 391 -3.53 10.96 -7.86
CA PRO A 391 -2.84 12.00 -8.63
C PRO A 391 -2.96 11.75 -10.13
N PHE A 392 -3.02 12.83 -10.90
CA PHE A 392 -2.77 12.81 -12.33
C PHE A 392 -1.26 12.83 -12.55
N GLU A 393 -0.74 11.91 -13.36
CA GLU A 393 0.69 11.79 -13.67
C GLU A 393 0.89 11.55 -15.16
N GLN A 394 1.80 12.32 -15.76
CA GLN A 394 2.18 12.15 -17.16
C GLN A 394 3.70 12.24 -17.31
N SER A 395 4.28 11.18 -17.88
CA SER A 395 5.72 11.05 -18.12
C SER A 395 6.04 11.37 -19.57
N VAL A 396 7.03 12.23 -19.79
CA VAL A 396 7.26 12.90 -21.07
C VAL A 396 8.74 12.88 -21.41
N GLU A 397 9.05 12.56 -22.67
CA GLU A 397 10.37 12.75 -23.28
C GLU A 397 10.35 14.00 -24.16
N VAL A 398 11.29 14.91 -23.92
CA VAL A 398 11.38 16.20 -24.62
C VAL A 398 11.94 16.01 -26.03
N GLU A 399 11.12 16.34 -27.03
CA GLU A 399 11.55 16.42 -28.42
C GLU A 399 11.67 17.88 -28.84
N VAL A 400 12.83 18.28 -29.34
CA VAL A 400 12.97 19.51 -30.11
C VAL A 400 12.67 19.16 -31.56
N SER A 401 11.46 19.44 -32.03
CA SER A 401 11.16 19.38 -33.47
C SER A 401 12.05 20.41 -34.20
N PRO A 402 12.58 20.08 -35.39
CA PRO A 402 13.27 21.05 -36.23
C PRO A 402 12.35 22.17 -36.72
#